data_AF-A0A382PDI7-F1
#
_entry.id   AF-A0A382PDI7-F1
#
_cell.length_a   1.000
_cell.length_b   1.000
_cell.length_c   1.000
_cell.angle_alpha   90.00
_cell.angle_beta   90.00
_cell.angle_gamma   90.00
#
_symmetry.space_group_name_H-M   'P 1'
#
loop_
_entity.id
_entity.type
_entity.pdbx_description
1 polymer ?
#
loop_
_entity_poly.entity_id
_entity_poly.type
_entity_poly.pdbx_seq_one_letter_code
_entity_poly.pdbx_strand_id
1 'polypeptide(L)'
;MRIEAINADFVGNVSDVDLSQTLTREEVGQIERAIAHYAVLVFRDQPLTDDQHAEFTRRFGPIDKGLTKGSKGKRRLKNPDVIDLANVDAEGNVLSAENIRNVSLIANQFWHSDSSFKDPPAKFSILCGIDLPAEGGQTEFADQRAAYDALDDNLKARIEDMLAEHFAFHSRDILGGSHHSQEEIDALPPVHWPMVHTVPESGRRSLFIGIHTRQIDGLPTAEARMLLHELLEQATRRQFVYRHKWRNHDVLMWDNQCTLHRGRPYDLNKLRELRRCTTEVFGRQVV
;
A
#
# COMPACT_ATOMS: atom_id res chain seq x y z
N MET A 1 18.75 14.53 -10.92
CA MET A 1 17.86 13.36 -10.84
C MET A 1 17.96 12.52 -12.10
N ARG A 2 18.14 11.21 -11.96
CA ARG A 2 18.15 10.21 -13.02
C ARG A 2 17.14 9.12 -12.68
N ILE A 3 16.39 8.65 -13.67
CA ILE A 3 15.35 7.62 -13.49
C ILE A 3 15.62 6.48 -14.47
N GLU A 4 15.72 5.26 -13.96
CA GLU A 4 16.01 4.06 -14.75
C GLU A 4 14.97 2.97 -14.49
N ALA A 5 14.49 2.32 -15.54
CA ALA A 5 13.57 1.20 -15.38
C ALA A 5 14.30 -0.01 -14.73
N ILE A 6 13.76 -0.51 -13.62
CA ILE A 6 14.05 -1.85 -13.09
C ILE A 6 13.16 -2.89 -13.82
N ASN A 7 11.90 -2.52 -14.05
CA ASN A 7 10.92 -3.26 -14.85
C ASN A 7 10.30 -2.28 -15.84
N ALA A 8 10.26 -2.65 -17.12
CA ALA A 8 9.97 -1.78 -18.27
C ALA A 8 9.03 -0.61 -17.96
N ASP A 9 7.78 -0.88 -17.58
CA ASP A 9 6.76 0.15 -17.31
C ASP A 9 6.19 0.07 -15.87
N PHE A 10 6.88 -0.58 -14.92
CA PHE A 10 6.34 -0.86 -13.58
C PHE A 10 7.25 -0.53 -12.38
N VAL A 11 8.55 -0.40 -12.56
CA VAL A 11 9.39 -0.03 -11.41
C VAL A 11 10.54 0.83 -11.89
N GLY A 12 10.66 2.02 -11.32
CA GLY A 12 11.75 2.96 -11.58
C GLY A 12 12.72 3.04 -10.41
N ASN A 13 14.01 3.01 -10.67
CA ASN A 13 15.05 3.44 -9.74
C ASN A 13 15.33 4.93 -9.95
N VAL A 14 15.26 5.71 -8.87
CA VAL A 14 15.53 7.16 -8.90
C VAL A 14 16.82 7.44 -8.14
N SER A 15 17.76 8.11 -8.81
CA SER A 15 19.07 8.49 -8.27
C SER A 15 19.36 9.98 -8.50
N ASP A 16 20.49 10.45 -7.96
CA ASP A 16 20.95 11.84 -8.05
C ASP A 16 19.89 12.84 -7.52
N VAL A 17 19.31 12.47 -6.38
CA VAL A 17 18.38 13.28 -5.58
C VAL A 17 18.58 12.96 -4.09
N ASP A 18 18.52 13.98 -3.25
CA ASP A 18 18.52 13.86 -1.79
C ASP A 18 17.13 14.24 -1.26
N LEU A 19 16.37 13.24 -0.80
CA LEU A 19 15.01 13.43 -0.31
C LEU A 19 14.96 14.13 1.06
N SER A 20 16.11 14.28 1.73
CA SER A 20 16.24 14.99 3.01
C SER A 20 16.19 16.52 2.85
N GLN A 21 16.38 17.00 1.62
CA GLN A 21 16.40 18.42 1.28
C GLN A 21 15.05 18.89 0.73
N THR A 22 14.90 20.21 0.63
CA THR A 22 13.76 20.79 -0.09
C THR A 22 13.94 20.58 -1.58
N LEU A 23 13.08 19.74 -2.16
CA LEU A 23 13.03 19.55 -3.62
C LEU A 23 12.41 20.77 -4.31
N THR A 24 12.96 21.11 -5.47
CA THR A 24 12.39 22.10 -6.38
C THR A 24 11.08 21.60 -6.99
N ARG A 25 10.27 22.52 -7.52
CA ARG A 25 9.02 22.15 -8.22
C ARG A 25 9.27 21.24 -9.42
N GLU A 26 10.39 21.43 -10.13
CA GLU A 26 10.72 20.58 -11.27
C GLU A 26 11.06 19.15 -10.83
N GLU A 27 11.83 18.98 -9.75
CA GLU A 27 12.16 17.65 -9.21
C GLU A 27 10.90 16.92 -8.71
N VAL A 28 9.99 17.62 -8.04
CA VAL A 28 8.69 17.04 -7.65
C VAL A 28 7.92 16.61 -8.91
N GLY A 29 7.83 17.46 -9.92
CA GLY A 29 7.16 17.13 -11.18
C GLY A 29 7.83 15.97 -11.94
N GLN A 30 9.15 15.81 -11.83
CA GLN A 30 9.86 14.64 -12.38
C GLN A 30 9.45 13.35 -11.66
N ILE A 31 9.35 13.38 -10.33
CA ILE A 31 8.88 12.24 -9.53
C ILE A 31 7.43 11.90 -9.84
N GLU A 32 6.55 12.90 -9.97
CA GLU A 32 5.13 12.71 -10.34
C GLU A 32 4.98 12.03 -11.71
N ARG A 33 5.72 12.50 -12.73
CA ARG A 33 5.73 11.86 -14.05
C ARG A 33 6.31 10.45 -14.00
N ALA A 34 7.35 10.25 -13.20
CA ALA A 34 7.96 8.94 -13.04
C ALA A 34 7.01 7.95 -12.39
N ILE A 35 6.32 8.32 -11.31
CA ILE A 35 5.38 7.42 -10.64
C ILE A 35 4.09 7.20 -11.44
N ALA A 36 3.64 8.17 -12.23
CA ALA A 36 2.53 7.95 -13.16
C ALA A 36 2.87 6.85 -14.20
N HIS A 37 4.11 6.83 -14.68
CA HIS A 37 4.56 5.84 -15.64
C HIS A 37 4.87 4.49 -14.97
N TYR A 38 5.76 4.49 -13.97
CA TYR A 38 6.24 3.28 -13.33
C TYR A 38 5.32 2.75 -12.22
N ALA A 39 4.43 3.52 -11.60
CA ALA A 39 3.63 3.13 -10.42
C ALA A 39 4.43 2.81 -9.14
N VAL A 40 5.67 2.32 -9.22
CA VAL A 40 6.58 2.12 -8.08
C VAL A 40 7.93 2.78 -8.35
N LEU A 41 8.41 3.56 -7.39
CA LEU A 41 9.73 4.18 -7.40
C LEU A 41 10.58 3.71 -6.21
N VAL A 42 11.85 3.47 -6.49
CA VAL A 42 12.87 3.06 -5.52
C VAL A 42 13.93 4.14 -5.43
N PHE A 43 14.18 4.63 -4.22
CA PHE A 43 15.27 5.55 -3.91
C PHE A 43 16.21 4.84 -2.94
N ARG A 44 17.51 4.87 -3.23
CA ARG A 44 18.54 4.20 -2.42
C ARG A 44 19.24 5.23 -1.53
N ASP A 45 19.71 4.76 -0.36
CA ASP A 45 20.62 5.49 0.53
C ASP A 45 20.06 6.86 1.01
N GLN A 46 18.80 6.86 1.47
CA GLN A 46 18.05 8.04 1.94
C GLN A 46 17.82 7.97 3.46
N PRO A 47 18.75 8.44 4.31
CA PRO A 47 18.64 8.37 5.77
C PRO A 47 17.71 9.46 6.32
N LEU A 48 16.42 9.41 5.96
CA LEU A 48 15.44 10.42 6.36
C LEU A 48 15.10 10.34 7.85
N THR A 49 15.05 11.51 8.49
CA THR A 49 14.34 11.65 9.76
C THR A 49 12.83 11.52 9.57
N ASP A 50 12.07 11.26 10.64
CA ASP A 50 10.60 11.18 10.59
C ASP A 50 9.98 12.48 10.03
N ASP A 51 10.54 13.62 10.40
CA ASP A 51 10.05 14.93 9.94
C ASP A 51 10.34 15.16 8.45
N GLN A 52 11.52 14.77 7.97
CA GLN A 52 11.87 14.83 6.55
C GLN A 52 11.04 13.86 5.72
N HIS A 53 10.77 12.66 6.22
CA HIS A 53 9.90 11.67 5.56
C HIS A 53 8.48 12.22 5.41
N ALA A 54 7.90 12.77 6.47
CA ALA A 54 6.59 13.41 6.40
C ALA A 54 6.60 14.62 5.46
N GLU A 55 7.64 15.46 5.49
CA GLU A 55 7.75 16.64 4.63
C GLU A 55 7.89 16.29 3.15
N PHE A 56 8.69 15.28 2.81
CA PHE A 56 8.75 14.75 1.45
C PHE A 56 7.37 14.25 0.99
N THR A 57 6.64 13.55 1.87
CA THR A 57 5.30 13.02 1.57
C THR A 57 4.28 14.13 1.27
N ARG A 58 4.28 15.22 2.05
CA ARG A 58 3.34 16.35 1.86
C ARG A 58 3.46 17.03 0.50
N ARG A 59 4.59 16.87 -0.20
CA ARG A 59 4.78 17.43 -1.55
C ARG A 59 3.86 16.81 -2.59
N PHE A 60 3.33 15.61 -2.33
CA PHE A 60 2.47 14.86 -3.26
C PHE A 60 0.99 14.81 -2.83
N GLY A 61 0.61 15.53 -1.77
CA GLY A 61 -0.76 15.62 -1.31
C GLY A 61 -0.91 15.68 0.22
N PRO A 62 -2.14 15.87 0.71
CA PRO A 62 -2.42 15.78 2.14
C PRO A 62 -2.16 14.37 2.67
N ILE A 63 -1.67 14.28 3.91
CA ILE A 63 -1.35 13.01 4.56
C ILE A 63 -2.64 12.33 5.04
N ASP A 64 -2.83 11.08 4.61
CA ASP A 64 -3.80 10.16 5.18
C ASP A 64 -3.32 9.72 6.57
N LYS A 65 -4.07 10.12 7.60
CA LYS A 65 -3.78 9.74 9.00
C LYS A 65 -4.12 8.27 9.30
N GLY A 66 -4.70 7.54 8.35
CA GLY A 66 -5.02 6.12 8.45
C GLY A 66 -5.94 5.77 9.62
N LEU A 67 -5.85 4.52 10.09
CA LEU A 67 -6.59 3.96 11.24
C LEU A 67 -6.06 4.42 12.61
N THR A 68 -5.14 5.38 12.68
CA THR A 68 -4.39 5.71 13.90
C THR A 68 -5.21 6.41 15.00
N LYS A 69 -6.48 6.75 14.73
CA LYS A 69 -7.43 7.20 15.76
C LYS A 69 -7.79 6.02 16.68
N GLY A 70 -6.98 5.76 17.70
CA GLY A 70 -7.36 4.80 18.75
C GLY A 70 -6.24 4.09 19.51
N SER A 71 -4.97 4.27 19.15
CA SER A 71 -3.88 3.68 19.96
C SER A 71 -3.82 4.35 21.34
N LYS A 72 -4.42 3.71 22.35
CA LYS A 72 -4.36 4.13 23.77
C LYS A 72 -2.98 3.94 24.41
N GLY A 73 -1.94 3.61 23.63
CA GLY A 73 -0.56 3.39 24.08
C GLY A 73 0.40 4.55 23.80
N LYS A 74 1.53 4.55 24.51
CA LYS A 74 2.65 5.48 24.28
C LYS A 74 3.18 5.30 22.85
N ARG A 75 3.15 6.37 22.05
CA ARG A 75 3.74 6.36 20.70
C ARG A 75 5.26 6.31 20.80
N ARG A 76 5.88 5.41 20.03
CA ARG A 76 7.34 5.34 19.86
C ARG A 76 7.86 6.48 18.99
N LEU A 77 7.21 6.74 17.87
CA LEU A 77 7.56 7.83 16.96
C LEU A 77 6.93 9.15 17.42
N LYS A 78 7.73 10.22 17.41
CA LYS A 78 7.32 11.57 17.82
C LYS A 78 6.42 12.25 16.78
N ASN A 79 6.74 12.10 15.50
CA ASN A 79 5.97 12.71 14.44
C ASN A 79 4.62 11.97 14.28
N PRO A 80 3.48 12.68 14.39
CA PRO A 80 2.18 12.03 14.36
C PRO A 80 1.80 11.45 13.00
N ASP A 81 2.40 11.96 11.93
CA ASP A 81 2.07 11.65 10.53
C ASP A 81 2.82 10.41 10.00
N VAL A 82 3.77 9.89 10.77
CA VAL A 82 4.53 8.67 10.42
C VAL A 82 3.94 7.46 11.15
N ILE A 83 3.56 6.45 10.37
CA ILE A 83 3.09 5.14 10.83
C ILE A 83 4.29 4.25 11.11
N ASP A 84 4.30 3.69 12.32
CA ASP A 84 5.35 2.80 12.82
C ASP A 84 5.07 1.33 12.49
N LEU A 85 5.66 0.83 11.41
CA LEU A 85 5.56 -0.56 10.96
C LEU A 85 6.74 -1.40 11.48
N ALA A 86 7.07 -1.26 12.75
CA ALA A 86 8.11 -2.02 13.42
C ALA A 86 7.57 -3.14 14.32
N ASN A 87 8.38 -4.18 14.53
CA ASN A 87 8.11 -5.26 15.49
C ASN A 87 8.77 -5.03 16.87
N VAL A 88 8.88 -3.76 17.29
CA VAL A 88 9.50 -3.38 18.58
C VAL A 88 8.53 -2.66 19.52
N ASP A 89 8.87 -2.68 20.81
CA ASP A 89 8.24 -1.85 21.84
C ASP A 89 8.69 -0.37 21.76
N ALA A 90 8.26 0.45 22.72
CA ALA A 90 8.59 1.88 22.74
C ALA A 90 10.07 2.16 23.05
N GLU A 91 10.78 1.19 23.61
CA GLU A 91 12.18 1.23 23.99
C GLU A 91 13.10 0.62 22.91
N GLY A 92 12.54 -0.01 21.87
CA GLY A 92 13.26 -0.59 20.75
C GLY A 92 13.55 -2.10 20.88
N ASN A 93 12.98 -2.78 21.87
CA ASN A 93 13.16 -4.23 22.03
C ASN A 93 12.22 -5.00 21.12
N VAL A 94 12.71 -6.07 20.50
CA VAL A 94 11.90 -6.94 19.63
C VAL A 94 10.79 -7.60 20.45
N LEU A 95 9.55 -7.44 19.98
CA LEU A 95 8.37 -8.03 20.57
C LEU A 95 8.29 -9.52 20.26
N SER A 96 7.80 -10.32 21.21
CA SER A 96 7.45 -11.73 20.99
C SER A 96 6.57 -11.90 19.75
N ALA A 97 6.78 -12.98 19.00
CA ALA A 97 5.97 -13.35 17.84
C ALA A 97 4.45 -13.37 18.12
N GLU A 98 4.05 -13.69 19.36
CA GLU A 98 2.66 -13.79 19.81
C GLU A 98 2.03 -12.43 20.14
N ASN A 99 2.82 -11.34 20.14
CA ASN A 99 2.30 -10.01 20.44
C ASN A 99 1.27 -9.56 19.39
N ILE A 100 0.16 -8.96 19.82
CA ILE A 100 -0.92 -8.48 18.95
C ILE A 100 -0.45 -7.52 17.84
N ARG A 101 0.63 -6.76 18.09
CA ARG A 101 1.27 -5.92 17.08
C ARG A 101 1.85 -6.76 15.94
N ASN A 102 2.52 -7.87 16.25
CA ASN A 102 3.06 -8.79 15.26
C ASN A 102 1.94 -9.51 14.48
N VAL A 103 0.83 -9.86 15.14
CA VAL A 103 -0.38 -10.36 14.45
C VAL A 103 -0.90 -9.34 13.43
N SER A 104 -0.92 -8.05 13.80
CA SER A 104 -1.31 -6.98 12.87
C SER A 104 -0.33 -6.82 11.70
N LEU A 105 0.97 -7.04 11.92
CA LEU A 105 1.97 -7.06 10.84
C LEU A 105 1.83 -8.27 9.91
N ILE A 106 1.31 -9.40 10.39
CA ILE A 106 0.98 -10.56 9.55
C ILE A 106 -0.14 -10.22 8.56
N ALA A 107 -1.12 -9.40 8.95
CA ALA A 107 -2.17 -8.96 8.01
C ALA A 107 -1.60 -8.22 6.79
N ASN A 108 -0.48 -7.51 6.93
CA ASN A 108 0.20 -6.84 5.83
C ASN A 108 0.91 -7.82 4.86
N GLN A 109 0.89 -9.14 5.12
CA GLN A 109 1.38 -10.16 4.21
C GLN A 109 0.34 -10.60 3.17
N PHE A 110 -0.92 -10.19 3.33
CA PHE A 110 -1.92 -10.32 2.27
C PHE A 110 -1.70 -9.23 1.21
N TRP A 111 -2.09 -9.52 -0.03
CA TRP A 111 -2.07 -8.54 -1.12
C TRP A 111 -3.15 -7.46 -0.87
N HIS A 112 -2.73 -6.21 -0.76
CA HIS A 112 -3.61 -5.09 -0.45
C HIS A 112 -3.18 -3.80 -1.16
N SER A 113 -4.13 -2.89 -1.30
CA SER A 113 -3.89 -1.47 -1.56
C SER A 113 -4.18 -0.70 -0.27
N ASP A 114 -3.29 0.21 0.13
CA ASP A 114 -3.40 0.93 1.40
C ASP A 114 -4.67 1.76 1.45
N SER A 115 -5.35 1.73 2.60
CA SER A 115 -6.55 2.54 2.86
C SER A 115 -7.61 2.47 1.74
N SER A 116 -7.67 1.38 0.96
CA SER A 116 -8.71 1.19 -0.08
C SER A 116 -10.13 1.13 0.52
N PHE A 117 -10.23 0.98 1.83
CA PHE A 117 -11.46 1.05 2.63
C PHE A 117 -11.80 2.48 3.11
N LYS A 118 -11.19 3.53 2.55
CA LYS A 118 -11.47 4.94 2.87
C LYS A 118 -11.93 5.70 1.62
N ASP A 119 -12.78 6.71 1.82
CA ASP A 119 -13.16 7.72 0.83
C ASP A 119 -12.76 9.13 1.36
N PRO A 120 -11.81 9.84 0.71
CA PRO A 120 -11.06 9.45 -0.49
C PRO A 120 -10.06 8.30 -0.24
N PRO A 121 -9.69 7.53 -1.28
CA PRO A 121 -8.70 6.45 -1.15
C PRO A 121 -7.28 7.03 -1.00
N ALA A 122 -6.35 6.20 -0.54
CA ALA A 122 -4.93 6.57 -0.56
C ALA A 122 -4.44 6.78 -1.99
N LYS A 123 -3.56 7.76 -2.17
CA LYS A 123 -2.85 8.00 -3.43
C LYS A 123 -1.47 7.37 -3.37
N PHE A 124 -0.51 8.00 -2.69
CA PHE A 124 0.85 7.49 -2.62
C PHE A 124 1.18 7.00 -1.21
N SER A 125 1.81 5.84 -1.12
CA SER A 125 2.45 5.40 0.11
C SER A 125 3.96 5.47 -0.05
N ILE A 126 4.63 6.03 0.95
CA ILE A 126 6.08 6.21 1.01
C ILE A 126 6.60 5.48 2.24
N LEU A 127 7.48 4.49 2.03
CA LEU A 127 7.97 3.55 3.04
C LEU A 127 9.48 3.58 3.12
N CYS A 128 10.00 3.87 4.31
CA CYS A 128 11.42 3.95 4.61
C CYS A 128 11.89 2.68 5.32
N GLY A 129 12.98 2.09 4.81
CA GLY A 129 13.77 1.05 5.46
C GLY A 129 14.67 1.63 6.54
N ILE A 130 14.49 1.28 7.81
CA ILE A 130 15.31 1.82 8.91
C ILE A 130 16.34 0.79 9.36
N ASP A 131 15.86 -0.32 9.90
CA ASP A 131 16.69 -1.45 10.34
C ASP A 131 15.98 -2.74 9.97
N LEU A 132 16.62 -3.58 9.15
CA LEU A 132 15.95 -4.64 8.41
C LEU A 132 16.67 -5.96 8.63
N PRO A 133 15.92 -7.08 8.72
CA PRO A 133 16.53 -8.38 8.88
C PRO A 133 17.35 -8.73 7.63
N ALA A 134 18.48 -9.43 7.82
CA ALA A 134 19.34 -9.85 6.72
C ALA A 134 18.64 -10.79 5.73
N GLU A 135 17.64 -11.54 6.20
CA GLU A 135 16.86 -12.50 5.41
C GLU A 135 15.36 -12.29 5.57
N GLY A 136 14.61 -12.55 4.49
CA GLY A 136 13.16 -12.35 4.45
C GLY A 136 12.73 -10.89 4.42
N GLY A 137 11.46 -10.63 4.73
CA GLY A 137 10.95 -9.27 5.01
C GLY A 137 10.84 -8.34 3.79
N GLN A 138 11.08 -8.87 2.59
CA GLN A 138 10.91 -8.16 1.31
C GLN A 138 9.51 -7.58 1.19
N THR A 139 9.37 -6.53 0.38
CA THR A 139 8.05 -6.05 -0.05
C THR A 139 7.84 -6.45 -1.49
N GLU A 140 6.71 -7.09 -1.79
CA GLU A 140 6.29 -7.36 -3.17
C GLU A 140 5.24 -6.36 -3.62
N PHE A 141 5.28 -6.01 -4.89
CA PHE A 141 4.32 -5.15 -5.58
C PHE A 141 3.80 -5.86 -6.82
N ALA A 142 2.53 -5.70 -7.15
CA ALA A 142 1.90 -6.27 -8.33
C ALA A 142 1.24 -5.16 -9.18
N ASP A 143 1.61 -5.06 -10.46
CA ASP A 143 1.05 -4.07 -11.39
C ASP A 143 -0.39 -4.44 -11.77
N GLN A 144 -1.35 -3.71 -11.23
CA GLN A 144 -2.78 -4.00 -11.46
C GLN A 144 -3.26 -3.53 -12.85
N ARG A 145 -2.47 -2.70 -13.52
CA ARG A 145 -2.72 -2.29 -14.91
C ARG A 145 -2.32 -3.41 -15.86
N ALA A 146 -1.11 -3.95 -15.68
CA ALA A 146 -0.64 -5.09 -16.48
C ALA A 146 -1.49 -6.35 -16.24
N ALA A 147 -1.94 -6.56 -15.00
CA ALA A 147 -2.89 -7.60 -14.66
C ALA A 147 -4.22 -7.45 -15.43
N TYR A 148 -4.79 -6.24 -15.45
CA TYR A 148 -6.03 -5.96 -16.18
C TYR A 148 -5.86 -6.22 -17.68
N ASP A 149 -4.80 -5.71 -18.30
CA ASP A 149 -4.55 -5.85 -19.74
C ASP A 149 -4.47 -7.33 -20.16
N ALA A 150 -3.98 -8.19 -19.29
CA ALA A 150 -3.82 -9.62 -19.53
C ALA A 150 -5.08 -10.47 -19.28
N LEU A 151 -6.16 -9.91 -18.73
CA LEU A 151 -7.44 -10.62 -18.62
C LEU A 151 -8.03 -10.87 -20.02
N ASP A 152 -8.72 -12.00 -20.17
CA ASP A 152 -9.50 -12.26 -21.38
C ASP A 152 -10.73 -11.32 -21.47
N ASP A 153 -11.25 -11.16 -22.68
CA ASP A 153 -12.31 -10.19 -22.97
C ASP A 153 -13.62 -10.53 -22.24
N ASN A 154 -13.89 -11.81 -21.97
CA ASN A 154 -15.10 -12.22 -21.24
C ASN A 154 -15.01 -11.77 -19.78
N LEU A 155 -13.85 -11.97 -19.14
CA LEU A 155 -13.64 -11.56 -17.77
C LEU A 155 -13.60 -10.03 -17.65
N LYS A 156 -12.97 -9.33 -18.60
CA LYS A 156 -13.03 -7.86 -18.67
C LYS A 156 -14.46 -7.35 -18.77
N ALA A 157 -15.25 -7.89 -19.69
CA ALA A 157 -16.65 -7.51 -19.86
C ALA A 157 -17.51 -7.82 -18.63
N ARG A 158 -17.23 -8.94 -17.94
CA ARG A 158 -17.95 -9.33 -16.72
C ARG A 158 -17.75 -8.34 -15.57
N ILE A 159 -16.54 -7.81 -15.39
CA ILE A 159 -16.19 -6.98 -14.22
C ILE A 159 -16.27 -5.48 -14.48
N GLU A 160 -16.54 -5.08 -15.72
CA GLU A 160 -16.46 -3.69 -16.22
C GLU A 160 -17.16 -2.68 -15.30
N ASP A 161 -18.42 -2.96 -14.99
CA ASP A 161 -19.31 -2.07 -14.24
C ASP A 161 -19.56 -2.54 -12.81
N MET A 162 -18.78 -3.52 -12.32
CA MET A 162 -18.98 -4.07 -10.98
C MET A 162 -18.42 -3.14 -9.91
N LEU A 163 -19.20 -2.91 -8.87
CA LEU A 163 -18.78 -2.25 -7.64
C LEU A 163 -18.50 -3.30 -6.56
N ALA A 164 -17.44 -3.09 -5.79
CA ALA A 164 -17.07 -3.98 -4.71
C ALA A 164 -16.89 -3.24 -3.38
N GLU A 165 -17.33 -3.88 -2.31
CA GLU A 165 -17.21 -3.38 -0.94
C GLU A 165 -15.78 -3.61 -0.43
N HIS A 166 -15.12 -2.55 0.01
CA HIS A 166 -13.85 -2.57 0.73
C HIS A 166 -14.09 -2.35 2.23
N PHE A 167 -13.75 -3.37 3.02
CA PHE A 167 -13.95 -3.39 4.47
C PHE A 167 -12.60 -3.47 5.20
N ALA A 168 -12.33 -2.46 6.03
CA ALA A 168 -11.05 -2.28 6.70
C ALA A 168 -10.62 -3.46 7.59
N PHE A 169 -11.60 -4.15 8.16
CA PHE A 169 -11.37 -5.24 9.09
C PHE A 169 -11.32 -6.62 8.42
N HIS A 170 -11.63 -6.75 7.12
CA HIS A 170 -11.72 -8.05 6.46
C HIS A 170 -10.42 -8.86 6.55
N SER A 171 -9.26 -8.22 6.40
CA SER A 171 -7.96 -8.90 6.52
C SER A 171 -7.68 -9.47 7.91
N ARG A 172 -8.26 -8.86 8.96
CA ARG A 172 -8.15 -9.35 10.34
C ARG A 172 -9.15 -10.47 10.57
N ASP A 173 -10.31 -10.39 9.94
CA ASP A 173 -11.32 -11.45 10.00
C ASP A 173 -10.77 -12.78 9.46
N ILE A 174 -10.01 -12.72 8.36
CA ILE A 174 -9.34 -13.89 7.77
C ILE A 174 -8.30 -14.52 8.71
N LEU A 175 -7.70 -13.74 9.61
CA LEU A 175 -6.75 -14.23 10.61
C LEU A 175 -7.43 -14.78 11.88
N GLY A 176 -8.74 -14.99 11.86
CA GLY A 176 -9.50 -15.45 13.02
C GLY A 176 -9.87 -14.33 14.00
N GLY A 177 -9.65 -13.07 13.63
CA GLY A 177 -10.38 -11.97 14.25
C GLY A 177 -11.86 -12.14 13.94
N SER A 178 -12.72 -11.92 14.91
CA SER A 178 -14.15 -11.72 14.66
C SER A 178 -14.66 -10.86 15.79
N HIS A 179 -15.77 -10.15 15.58
CA HIS A 179 -16.40 -9.24 16.55
C HIS A 179 -15.80 -7.82 16.58
N HIS A 180 -16.03 -7.07 15.51
CA HIS A 180 -15.98 -5.61 15.55
C HIS A 180 -17.32 -5.10 16.07
N SER A 181 -17.28 -4.19 17.02
CA SER A 181 -18.46 -3.48 17.51
C SER A 181 -19.07 -2.63 16.39
N GLN A 182 -20.37 -2.34 16.48
CA GLN A 182 -21.01 -1.43 15.54
C GLN A 182 -20.36 -0.04 15.56
N GLU A 183 -19.88 0.41 16.72
CA GLU A 183 -19.14 1.68 16.85
C GLU A 183 -17.83 1.69 16.05
N GLU A 184 -17.08 0.57 16.04
CA GLU A 184 -15.86 0.45 15.23
C GLU A 184 -16.16 0.45 13.72
N ILE A 185 -17.26 -0.20 13.33
CA ILE A 185 -17.71 -0.21 11.93
C ILE A 185 -18.21 1.18 11.53
N ASP A 186 -18.99 1.88 12.36
CA ASP A 186 -19.51 3.21 12.06
C ASP A 186 -18.40 4.28 12.03
N ALA A 187 -17.33 4.07 12.80
CA ALA A 187 -16.15 4.93 12.76
C ALA A 187 -15.35 4.80 11.45
N LEU A 188 -15.47 3.66 10.77
CA LEU A 188 -14.88 3.41 9.46
C LEU A 188 -15.77 2.47 8.62
N PRO A 189 -16.86 3.01 8.06
CA PRO A 189 -17.83 2.20 7.33
C PRO A 189 -17.19 1.61 6.06
N PRO A 190 -17.66 0.45 5.59
CA PRO A 190 -17.27 -0.06 4.28
C PRO A 190 -17.54 0.97 3.18
N VAL A 191 -16.67 1.01 2.19
CA VAL A 191 -16.79 1.88 1.01
C VAL A 191 -16.89 1.02 -0.24
N HIS A 192 -17.53 1.53 -1.28
CA HIS A 192 -17.77 0.79 -2.52
C HIS A 192 -17.00 1.46 -3.65
N TRP A 193 -16.22 0.67 -4.38
CA TRP A 193 -15.40 1.16 -5.49
C TRP A 193 -15.65 0.35 -6.76
N PRO A 194 -15.50 0.95 -7.95
CA PRO A 194 -15.38 0.19 -9.19
C PRO A 194 -14.23 -0.82 -9.08
N MET A 195 -14.51 -2.08 -9.44
CA MET A 195 -13.48 -3.12 -9.52
C MET A 195 -12.45 -2.82 -10.60
N VAL A 196 -12.82 -2.00 -11.58
CA VAL A 196 -11.92 -1.47 -12.58
C VAL A 196 -12.12 0.03 -12.72
N HIS A 197 -11.02 0.78 -12.75
CA HIS A 197 -11.04 2.21 -13.00
C HIS A 197 -9.94 2.62 -13.97
N THR A 198 -9.99 3.87 -14.43
CA THR A 198 -8.92 4.48 -15.22
C THR A 198 -8.07 5.35 -14.31
N VAL A 199 -6.77 5.07 -14.23
CA VAL A 199 -5.81 5.84 -13.44
C VAL A 199 -5.57 7.17 -14.16
N PRO A 200 -5.99 8.32 -13.58
CA PRO A 200 -6.00 9.60 -14.32
C PRO A 200 -4.64 10.00 -14.89
N GLU A 201 -3.57 9.78 -14.13
CA GLU A 201 -2.22 10.21 -14.50
C GLU A 201 -1.59 9.38 -15.63
N SER A 202 -2.01 8.13 -15.81
CA SER A 202 -1.47 7.25 -16.85
C SER A 202 -2.45 6.95 -17.98
N GLY A 203 -3.75 7.20 -17.79
CA GLY A 203 -4.82 6.82 -18.70
C GLY A 203 -5.05 5.31 -18.80
N ARG A 204 -4.31 4.50 -18.03
CA ARG A 204 -4.43 3.04 -18.06
C ARG A 204 -5.55 2.56 -17.15
N ARG A 205 -6.19 1.48 -17.58
CA ARG A 205 -7.13 0.74 -16.74
C ARG A 205 -6.40 -0.11 -15.72
N SER A 206 -6.99 -0.23 -14.54
CA SER A 206 -6.40 -0.98 -13.44
C SER A 206 -7.48 -1.71 -12.65
N LEU A 207 -7.18 -2.93 -12.21
CA LEU A 207 -7.96 -3.61 -11.18
C LEU A 207 -7.82 -2.85 -9.85
N PHE A 208 -8.93 -2.69 -9.13
CA PHE A 208 -8.96 -2.13 -7.78
C PHE A 208 -9.65 -3.11 -6.83
N ILE A 209 -8.88 -4.11 -6.41
CA ILE A 209 -9.31 -5.23 -5.56
C ILE A 209 -8.27 -5.47 -4.45
N GLY A 210 -8.43 -6.51 -3.64
CA GLY A 210 -7.42 -6.95 -2.67
C GLY A 210 -8.07 -7.63 -1.47
N ILE A 211 -7.29 -7.89 -0.43
CA ILE A 211 -7.79 -8.54 0.80
C ILE A 211 -8.89 -7.75 1.53
N HIS A 212 -9.02 -6.45 1.27
CA HIS A 212 -10.09 -5.64 1.87
C HIS A 212 -11.41 -5.77 1.11
N THR A 213 -11.37 -6.21 -0.15
CA THR A 213 -12.55 -6.39 -0.99
C THR A 213 -13.29 -7.64 -0.54
N ARG A 214 -14.49 -7.47 0.03
CA ARG A 214 -15.20 -8.55 0.76
C ARG A 214 -16.48 -9.01 0.04
N GLN A 215 -17.16 -8.10 -0.64
CA GLN A 215 -18.44 -8.32 -1.32
C GLN A 215 -18.41 -7.62 -2.69
N ILE A 216 -19.28 -8.06 -3.60
CA ILE A 216 -19.53 -7.41 -4.89
C ILE A 216 -21.03 -7.11 -4.96
N ASP A 217 -21.37 -5.89 -5.34
CA ASP A 217 -22.76 -5.44 -5.38
C ASP A 217 -23.58 -6.28 -6.35
N GLY A 218 -24.75 -6.73 -5.89
CA GLY A 218 -25.66 -7.58 -6.67
C GLY A 218 -25.28 -9.06 -6.75
N LEU A 219 -24.14 -9.50 -6.19
CA LEU A 219 -23.76 -10.91 -6.14
C LEU A 219 -23.97 -11.53 -4.75
N PRO A 220 -24.38 -12.82 -4.67
CA PRO A 220 -24.28 -13.57 -3.42
C PRO A 220 -22.83 -13.63 -2.93
N THR A 221 -22.63 -13.58 -1.60
CA THR A 221 -21.29 -13.55 -0.98
C THR A 221 -20.37 -14.68 -1.45
N ALA A 222 -20.89 -15.90 -1.65
CA ALA A 222 -20.08 -17.02 -2.13
C ALA A 222 -19.56 -16.76 -3.56
N GLU A 223 -20.41 -16.29 -4.46
CA GLU A 223 -20.06 -15.98 -5.85
C GLU A 223 -19.07 -14.80 -5.92
N ALA A 224 -19.32 -13.76 -5.12
CA ALA A 224 -18.42 -12.62 -5.02
C ALA A 224 -17.01 -13.05 -4.60
N ARG A 225 -16.89 -13.87 -3.55
CA ARG A 225 -15.60 -14.36 -3.05
C ARG A 225 -14.87 -15.26 -4.05
N MET A 226 -15.60 -16.10 -4.80
CA MET A 226 -15.00 -16.91 -5.85
C MET A 226 -14.40 -16.04 -6.95
N LEU A 227 -15.14 -15.03 -7.41
CA LEU A 227 -14.66 -14.09 -8.44
C LEU A 227 -13.47 -13.26 -7.94
N LEU A 228 -13.52 -12.73 -6.71
CA LEU A 228 -12.42 -11.97 -6.12
C LEU A 228 -11.16 -12.82 -5.96
N HIS A 229 -11.29 -14.10 -5.58
CA HIS A 229 -10.16 -15.03 -5.51
C HIS A 229 -9.55 -15.28 -6.88
N GLU A 230 -10.37 -15.57 -7.90
CA GLU A 230 -9.93 -15.76 -9.28
C GLU A 230 -9.15 -14.53 -9.78
N LEU A 231 -9.72 -13.33 -9.62
CA LEU A 231 -9.07 -12.10 -10.03
C LEU A 231 -7.77 -11.84 -9.27
N LEU A 232 -7.74 -12.07 -7.96
CA LEU A 232 -6.53 -11.86 -7.15
C LEU A 232 -5.41 -12.84 -7.55
N GLU A 233 -5.74 -14.08 -7.90
CA GLU A 233 -4.79 -15.05 -8.42
C GLU A 233 -4.19 -14.59 -9.76
N GLN A 234 -5.03 -14.13 -10.69
CA GLN A 234 -4.59 -13.56 -11.97
C GLN A 234 -3.70 -12.33 -11.77
N ALA A 235 -4.15 -11.41 -10.92
CA ALA A 235 -3.52 -10.13 -10.70
C ALA A 235 -2.18 -10.18 -9.96
N THR A 236 -1.88 -11.33 -9.34
CA THR A 236 -0.65 -11.53 -8.55
C THR A 236 0.27 -12.60 -9.15
N ARG A 237 0.04 -12.98 -10.41
CA ARG A 237 0.95 -13.81 -11.20
C ARG A 237 2.35 -13.20 -11.22
N ARG A 238 3.37 -14.06 -11.14
CA ARG A 238 4.79 -13.66 -10.99
C ARG A 238 5.27 -12.65 -12.03
N GLN A 239 4.74 -12.71 -13.25
CA GLN A 239 5.11 -11.79 -14.34
C GLN A 239 4.70 -10.33 -14.08
N PHE A 240 3.71 -10.09 -13.22
CA PHE A 240 3.28 -8.75 -12.81
C PHE A 240 3.91 -8.30 -11.49
N VAL A 241 4.71 -9.16 -10.85
CA VAL A 241 5.21 -8.96 -9.49
C VAL A 241 6.67 -8.52 -9.48
N TYR A 242 6.93 -7.38 -8.86
CA TYR A 242 8.26 -6.97 -8.45
C TYR A 242 8.49 -7.33 -6.97
N ARG A 243 9.66 -7.87 -6.65
CA ARG A 243 10.09 -8.14 -5.27
C ARG A 243 11.25 -7.23 -4.89
N HIS A 244 10.98 -6.29 -4.00
CA HIS A 244 12.00 -5.41 -3.46
C HIS A 244 12.80 -6.09 -2.36
N LYS A 245 14.10 -6.29 -2.60
CA LYS A 245 15.07 -6.66 -1.56
C LYS A 245 15.58 -5.38 -0.91
N TRP A 246 15.22 -5.22 0.36
CA TRP A 246 15.55 -4.07 1.16
C TRP A 246 17.05 -3.95 1.44
N ARG A 247 17.50 -2.69 1.52
CA ARG A 247 18.69 -2.19 2.18
C ARG A 247 18.23 -1.14 3.19
N ASN A 248 18.99 -0.96 4.26
CA ASN A 248 18.73 0.15 5.18
C ASN A 248 18.81 1.46 4.40
N HIS A 249 17.89 2.38 4.72
CA HIS A 249 17.71 3.67 4.06
C HIS A 249 17.23 3.61 2.61
N ASP A 250 16.73 2.47 2.13
CA ASP A 250 15.87 2.50 0.95
C ASP A 250 14.57 3.25 1.26
N VAL A 251 14.07 3.99 0.29
CA VAL A 251 12.72 4.56 0.29
C VAL A 251 11.97 4.02 -0.92
N LEU A 252 10.78 3.49 -0.67
CA LEU A 252 9.83 3.08 -1.70
C LEU A 252 8.69 4.08 -1.75
N MET A 253 8.27 4.46 -2.95
CA MET A 253 7.04 5.21 -3.19
C MET A 253 6.19 4.44 -4.19
N TRP A 254 4.90 4.23 -3.93
CA TRP A 254 4.00 3.56 -4.88
C TRP A 254 2.63 4.22 -4.94
N ASP A 255 1.98 4.07 -6.10
CA ASP A 255 0.61 4.51 -6.35
C ASP A 255 -0.40 3.41 -5.97
N ASN A 256 -1.18 3.65 -4.93
CA ASN A 256 -2.19 2.74 -4.41
C ASN A 256 -3.41 2.60 -5.35
N GLN A 257 -3.59 3.49 -6.33
CA GLN A 257 -4.65 3.36 -7.33
C GLN A 257 -4.37 2.22 -8.32
N CYS A 258 -3.12 1.78 -8.47
CA CYS A 258 -2.76 0.83 -9.52
C CYS A 258 -1.78 -0.27 -9.09
N THR A 259 -1.55 -0.42 -7.79
CA THR A 259 -0.69 -1.46 -7.24
C THR A 259 -1.35 -2.20 -6.10
N LEU A 260 -1.10 -3.51 -6.05
CA LEU A 260 -1.20 -4.26 -4.79
C LEU A 260 0.20 -4.46 -4.25
N HIS A 261 0.31 -4.52 -2.93
CA HIS A 261 1.57 -4.85 -2.27
C HIS A 261 1.37 -5.78 -1.08
N ARG A 262 2.47 -6.41 -0.64
CA ARG A 262 2.51 -7.21 0.58
C ARG A 262 3.92 -7.31 1.16
N GLY A 263 4.00 -7.47 2.47
CA GLY A 263 5.23 -7.93 3.14
C GLY A 263 5.45 -9.42 2.94
N ARG A 264 6.71 -9.85 2.86
CA ARG A 264 7.10 -11.27 2.90
C ARG A 264 7.46 -11.70 4.31
N PRO A 265 7.28 -13.00 4.64
CA PRO A 265 7.70 -13.54 5.92
C PRO A 265 9.17 -13.23 6.24
N TYR A 266 9.45 -13.08 7.53
CA TYR A 266 10.78 -12.97 8.11
C TYR A 266 10.75 -13.59 9.51
N ASP A 267 11.92 -13.85 10.09
CA ASP A 267 12.03 -14.29 11.48
C ASP A 267 11.58 -13.15 12.42
N LEU A 268 10.45 -13.34 13.11
CA LEU A 268 9.87 -12.33 14.00
C LEU A 268 10.74 -12.02 15.22
N ASN A 269 11.76 -12.84 15.52
CA ASN A 269 12.75 -12.56 16.56
C ASN A 269 13.87 -11.62 16.07
N LYS A 270 13.89 -11.28 14.79
CA LYS A 270 14.81 -10.29 14.22
C LYS A 270 14.14 -8.92 14.17
N LEU A 271 14.95 -7.89 14.41
CA LEU A 271 14.51 -6.51 14.27
C LEU A 271 14.08 -6.22 12.84
N ARG A 272 12.90 -5.60 12.69
CA ARG A 272 12.41 -5.03 11.44
C ARG A 272 11.69 -3.73 11.74
N GLU A 273 12.28 -2.64 11.27
CA GLU A 273 11.75 -1.30 11.38
C GLU A 273 11.49 -0.72 9.99
N LEU A 274 10.21 -0.53 9.70
CA LEU A 274 9.74 0.24 8.56
C LEU A 274 8.90 1.42 9.06
N ARG A 275 8.97 2.54 8.34
CA ARG A 275 8.17 3.73 8.63
C ARG A 275 7.42 4.15 7.39
N ARG A 276 6.12 4.41 7.51
CA ARG A 276 5.27 4.77 6.36
C ARG A 276 4.59 6.11 6.56
N CYS A 277 4.53 6.89 5.50
CA CYS A 277 3.61 8.02 5.38
C CYS A 277 2.81 7.83 4.09
N THR A 278 1.53 8.18 4.11
CA THR A 278 0.60 7.93 3.00
C THR A 278 -0.13 9.22 2.69
N THR A 279 -0.33 9.55 1.41
CA THR A 279 -1.20 10.64 0.97
C THR A 279 -2.57 10.11 0.58
N GLU A 280 -3.59 10.97 0.63
CA GLU A 280 -4.91 10.69 0.05
C GLU A 280 -5.08 11.39 -1.30
N VAL A 281 -6.00 10.89 -2.14
CA VAL A 281 -6.35 11.55 -3.40
C VAL A 281 -6.96 12.92 -3.10
N PHE A 282 -6.40 13.98 -3.70
CA PHE A 282 -6.89 15.34 -3.53
C PHE A 282 -8.02 15.66 -4.51
N GLY A 283 -9.21 15.94 -3.99
CA GLY A 283 -10.42 16.22 -4.78
C GLY A 283 -11.25 14.97 -5.05
N ARG A 284 -12.58 15.09 -4.93
CA ARG A 284 -13.53 13.99 -5.23
C ARG A 284 -13.32 13.51 -6.67
N GLN A 285 -12.97 12.25 -6.85
CA GLN A 285 -13.38 11.55 -8.07
C GLN A 285 -14.89 11.39 -7.97
N VAL A 286 -15.61 12.17 -8.77
CA VAL A 286 -17.02 11.89 -9.04
C VAL A 286 -17.01 10.58 -9.80
N VAL A 287 -17.42 9.51 -9.13
CA VAL A 287 -17.79 8.23 -9.74
C VAL A 287 -18.93 8.46 -10.72
#